data_AF-A0A1E8PUR5-F1
#
_entry.id   AF-A0A1E8PUR5-F1
#
_cell.length_a   1.000
_cell.length_b   1.000
_cell.length_c   1.000
_cell.angle_alpha   90.00
_cell.angle_beta   90.00
_cell.angle_gamma   90.00
#
_symmetry.space_group_name_H-M   'P 1'
#
loop_
_entity.id
_entity.type
_entity.pdbx_description
1 polymer ?
#
loop_
_entity_poly.entity_id
_entity_poly.type
_entity_poly.pdbx_seq_one_letter_code
_entity_poly.pdbx_strand_id
1 'polypeptide(L)'
;MLSFAENGNGGSYSGYDTLPTAAADVVSAAQYSWSQYAVPVTFSGRETLINSGKEAMIDLVEARVKVAEATMQNLLNRHFYLDGTGNTGKNITGLAAAIPLANNLGTYGSISRVTSTFWRNQKYQASVDGGAIAATGTALINQWNTFVLGMTRGTDRPKIILASPAVYSLFQSGLQVMQRVSDSSMADAGFVTTQFQNIPVVFDTNAAGIGAQSAYFLNTDYMKWRTHKDRNMIALDDKNAVNQDSTVKTLVWAGNLTMSGPQFSGIYSNT
;
A
#
# COMPACT_ATOMS: atom_id res chain seq x y z
N MET A 1 -12.62 -13.86 -1.07
CA MET A 1 -14.09 -13.81 -1.19
C MET A 1 -14.50 -12.37 -0.96
N LEU A 2 -15.34 -11.82 -1.83
CA LEU A 2 -15.64 -10.39 -1.91
C LEU A 2 -17.14 -10.20 -1.93
N SER A 3 -17.68 -9.29 -1.12
CA SER A 3 -19.11 -8.95 -1.10
C SER A 3 -19.26 -7.51 -1.58
N PHE A 4 -19.89 -7.31 -2.74
CA PHE A 4 -19.91 -6.00 -3.42
C PHE A 4 -21.28 -5.32 -3.48
N ALA A 5 -22.36 -6.05 -3.23
CA ALA A 5 -23.72 -5.51 -3.22
C ALA A 5 -24.54 -6.15 -2.09
N GLU A 6 -25.52 -5.40 -1.58
CA GLU A 6 -26.58 -5.97 -0.74
C GLU A 6 -27.41 -6.93 -1.60
N ASN A 7 -27.98 -7.95 -0.97
CA ASN A 7 -28.86 -8.86 -1.68
C ASN A 7 -30.10 -8.08 -2.17
N GLY A 8 -30.26 -7.95 -3.49
CA GLY A 8 -31.39 -7.24 -4.11
C GLY A 8 -32.76 -7.85 -3.80
N ASN A 9 -32.79 -9.02 -3.16
CA ASN A 9 -34.01 -9.63 -2.64
C ASN A 9 -34.39 -9.12 -1.24
N GLY A 10 -33.60 -8.21 -0.65
CA GLY A 10 -33.89 -7.60 0.64
C GLY A 10 -34.97 -6.54 0.54
N GLY A 11 -36.12 -6.79 1.16
CA GLY A 11 -37.23 -5.84 1.24
C GLY A 11 -38.24 -6.24 2.32
N SER A 12 -39.10 -5.29 2.70
CA SER A 12 -40.26 -5.57 3.56
C SER A 12 -41.36 -6.24 2.73
N TYR A 13 -42.05 -7.24 3.28
CA TYR A 13 -43.15 -7.95 2.62
C TYR A 13 -44.43 -7.90 3.47
N SER A 14 -45.60 -7.99 2.84
CA SER A 14 -46.88 -8.11 3.55
C SER A 14 -47.73 -9.23 2.97
N GLY A 15 -48.31 -10.07 3.84
CA GLY A 15 -49.27 -11.11 3.43
C GLY A 15 -48.70 -12.10 2.40
N TYR A 16 -49.31 -12.12 1.22
CA TYR A 16 -49.03 -13.07 0.12
C TYR A 16 -48.10 -12.51 -0.97
N ASP A 17 -47.34 -11.45 -0.68
CA ASP A 17 -46.39 -10.87 -1.64
C ASP A 17 -45.34 -11.89 -2.12
N THR A 18 -45.10 -11.91 -3.43
CA THR A 18 -44.07 -12.75 -4.04
C THR A 18 -42.70 -12.21 -3.68
N LEU A 19 -41.96 -12.96 -2.87
CA LEU A 19 -40.58 -12.65 -2.51
C LEU A 19 -39.68 -12.85 -3.73
N PRO A 20 -38.92 -11.83 -4.18
CA PRO A 20 -37.95 -12.01 -5.25
C PRO A 20 -36.87 -13.02 -4.81
N THR A 21 -36.65 -14.06 -5.61
CA THR A 21 -35.61 -15.08 -5.40
C THR A 21 -34.55 -15.06 -6.50
N ALA A 22 -34.42 -13.94 -7.22
CA ALA A 22 -33.41 -13.80 -8.25
C ALA A 22 -32.02 -14.03 -7.64
N ALA A 23 -31.16 -14.79 -8.32
CA ALA A 23 -29.80 -15.01 -7.86
C ALA A 23 -29.08 -13.66 -7.80
N ALA A 24 -28.83 -13.15 -6.59
CA ALA A 24 -28.02 -11.98 -6.40
C ALA A 24 -26.57 -12.39 -6.66
N ASP A 25 -26.00 -11.93 -7.77
CA ASP A 25 -24.56 -12.04 -8.00
C ASP A 25 -23.88 -11.06 -7.03
N VAL A 26 -23.54 -11.54 -5.84
CA VAL A 26 -22.92 -10.74 -4.76
C VAL A 26 -21.48 -11.15 -4.49
N VAL A 27 -20.96 -12.17 -5.20
CA VAL A 27 -19.62 -12.71 -4.98
C VAL A 27 -18.85 -12.85 -6.30
N SER A 28 -17.90 -11.94 -6.52
CA SER A 28 -16.88 -12.10 -7.56
C SER A 28 -15.52 -12.39 -6.92
N ALA A 29 -14.70 -13.22 -7.59
CA ALA A 29 -13.40 -13.62 -7.09
C ALA A 29 -12.28 -12.81 -7.78
N ALA A 30 -11.68 -11.87 -7.03
CA ALA A 30 -10.47 -11.18 -7.47
C ALA A 30 -9.25 -12.13 -7.44
N GLN A 31 -8.45 -12.13 -8.51
CA GLN A 31 -7.27 -12.99 -8.67
C GLN A 31 -6.00 -12.16 -8.80
N TYR A 32 -4.94 -12.57 -8.10
CA TYR A 32 -3.66 -11.86 -8.06
C TYR A 32 -2.51 -12.84 -8.31
N SER A 33 -1.70 -12.56 -9.33
CA SER A 33 -0.48 -13.32 -9.61
C SER A 33 0.58 -13.05 -8.53
N TRP A 34 1.42 -14.03 -8.24
CA TRP A 34 2.53 -13.84 -7.30
C TRP A 34 3.71 -13.19 -8.00
N SER A 35 4.39 -12.30 -7.27
CA SER A 35 5.66 -11.71 -7.69
C SER A 35 6.78 -12.30 -6.83
N GLN A 36 7.96 -12.50 -7.42
CA GLN A 36 9.09 -13.14 -6.75
C GLN A 36 10.33 -12.24 -6.83
N TYR A 37 11.01 -12.08 -5.70
CA TYR A 37 12.23 -11.30 -5.56
C TYR A 37 13.35 -12.19 -5.07
N ALA A 38 14.55 -11.94 -5.57
CA ALA A 38 15.74 -12.66 -5.18
C ALA A 38 16.91 -11.67 -5.06
N VAL A 39 17.66 -11.75 -3.97
CA VAL A 39 18.90 -11.00 -3.78
C VAL A 39 20.02 -12.02 -3.53
N PRO A 40 20.91 -12.23 -4.51
CA PRO A 40 22.03 -13.15 -4.34
C PRO A 40 23.12 -12.50 -3.49
N VAL A 41 23.70 -13.28 -2.59
CA VAL A 41 24.89 -12.97 -1.82
C VAL A 41 25.98 -13.95 -2.24
N THR A 42 27.05 -13.46 -2.83
CA THR A 42 28.17 -14.27 -3.32
C THR A 42 29.39 -14.11 -2.43
N PHE A 43 30.15 -15.20 -2.29
CA PHE A 43 31.41 -15.26 -1.54
C PHE A 43 32.45 -15.97 -2.39
N SER A 44 33.66 -15.42 -2.48
CA SER A 44 34.77 -16.08 -3.18
C SER A 44 35.58 -16.97 -2.23
N GLY A 45 36.14 -18.08 -2.71
CA GLY A 45 36.98 -18.95 -1.88
C GLY A 45 38.23 -18.27 -1.35
N ARG A 46 38.74 -17.24 -2.05
CA ARG A 46 39.84 -16.39 -1.54
C ARG A 46 39.44 -15.59 -0.30
N GLU A 47 38.22 -15.08 -0.23
CA GLU A 47 37.70 -14.38 0.96
C GLU A 47 37.53 -15.33 2.14
N THR A 48 37.10 -16.58 1.87
CA THR A 48 37.00 -17.65 2.87
C THR A 48 38.37 -18.03 3.43
N LEU A 49 39.43 -18.01 2.60
CA LEU A 49 40.80 -18.33 3.02
C LEU A 49 41.45 -17.20 3.83
N ILE A 50 41.24 -15.94 3.43
CA ILE A 50 41.80 -14.76 4.12
C ILE A 50 41.12 -14.55 5.48
N ASN A 51 39.80 -14.76 5.56
CA ASN A 51 39.03 -14.66 6.80
C ASN A 51 38.87 -16.02 7.50
N SER A 52 39.90 -16.87 7.46
CA SER A 52 39.86 -18.25 7.98
C SER A 52 39.75 -18.37 9.51
N GLY A 53 39.80 -17.26 10.24
CA GLY A 53 39.29 -17.21 11.60
C GLY A 53 37.78 -17.46 11.59
N LYS A 54 37.33 -18.55 12.21
CA LYS A 54 35.92 -18.98 12.21
C LYS A 54 34.94 -17.84 12.53
N GLU A 55 35.31 -16.96 13.45
CA GLU A 55 34.51 -15.79 13.84
C GLU A 55 34.49 -14.69 12.77
N ALA A 56 35.63 -14.39 12.12
CA ALA A 56 35.73 -13.33 11.12
C ALA A 56 34.97 -13.65 9.82
N MET A 57 34.86 -14.94 9.45
CA MET A 57 34.04 -15.37 8.32
C MET A 57 32.54 -15.24 8.62
N ILE A 58 32.12 -15.57 9.85
CA ILE A 58 30.72 -15.47 10.28
C ILE A 58 30.27 -14.00 10.25
N ASP A 59 31.08 -13.09 10.79
CA ASP A 59 30.78 -11.65 10.82
C ASP A 59 30.61 -11.06 9.40
N LEU A 60 31.46 -11.47 8.45
CA LEU A 60 31.38 -11.00 7.07
C LEU A 60 30.12 -11.51 6.35
N VAL A 61 29.77 -12.79 6.54
CA VAL A 61 28.56 -13.40 5.95
C VAL A 61 27.32 -12.74 6.53
N GLU A 62 27.26 -12.55 7.85
CA GLU A 62 26.14 -11.88 8.52
C GLU A 62 25.98 -10.44 8.03
N ALA A 63 27.08 -9.68 7.90
CA ALA A 63 27.04 -8.34 7.36
C ALA A 63 26.49 -8.30 5.93
N ARG A 64 26.90 -9.21 5.05
CA ARG A 64 26.37 -9.27 3.68
C ARG A 64 24.90 -9.70 3.63
N VAL A 65 24.47 -10.61 4.50
CA VAL A 65 23.05 -11.00 4.63
C VAL A 65 22.22 -9.80 5.09
N LYS A 66 22.65 -9.04 6.09
CA LYS A 66 21.96 -7.82 6.54
C LYS A 66 21.81 -6.79 5.42
N VAL A 67 22.85 -6.59 4.61
CA VAL A 67 22.78 -5.71 3.42
C VAL A 67 21.80 -6.24 2.38
N ALA A 68 21.76 -7.55 2.16
CA ALA A 68 20.81 -8.18 1.24
C ALA A 68 19.36 -8.04 1.72
N GLU A 69 19.12 -8.20 3.02
CA GLU A 69 17.81 -7.98 3.64
C GLU A 69 17.36 -6.51 3.50
N ALA A 70 18.24 -5.55 3.82
CA ALA A 70 17.96 -4.13 3.67
C ALA A 70 17.68 -3.76 2.20
N THR A 71 18.45 -4.34 1.27
CA THR A 71 18.23 -4.15 -0.18
C THR A 71 16.87 -4.70 -0.60
N MET A 72 16.50 -5.90 -0.12
CA MET A 72 15.20 -6.50 -0.41
C MET A 72 14.05 -5.67 0.17
N GLN A 73 14.17 -5.18 1.40
CA GLN A 73 13.17 -4.30 2.02
C GLN A 73 13.00 -3.00 1.24
N ASN A 74 14.09 -2.36 0.83
CA ASN A 74 14.06 -1.14 0.02
C ASN A 74 13.41 -1.38 -1.35
N LEU A 75 13.69 -2.52 -1.99
CA LEU A 75 13.04 -2.90 -3.24
C LEU A 75 11.54 -3.13 -3.08
N LEU A 76 11.15 -3.89 -2.04
CA LEU A 76 9.74 -4.16 -1.73
C LEU A 76 8.98 -2.86 -1.41
N ASN A 77 9.56 -1.97 -0.59
CA ASN A 77 8.97 -0.68 -0.26
C ASN A 77 8.77 0.17 -1.52
N ARG A 78 9.82 0.31 -2.35
CA ARG A 78 9.71 1.05 -3.61
C ARG A 78 8.62 0.48 -4.53
N HIS A 79 8.56 -0.84 -4.65
CA HIS A 79 7.61 -1.50 -5.55
C HIS A 79 6.20 -1.56 -4.99
N PHE A 80 6.04 -1.42 -3.66
CA PHE A 80 4.74 -1.32 -3.02
C PHE A 80 3.93 -0.12 -3.53
N TYR A 81 4.57 0.97 -3.94
CA TYR A 81 3.88 2.14 -4.49
C TYR A 81 3.66 2.10 -6.01
N LEU A 82 4.33 1.20 -6.74
CA LEU A 82 4.26 1.11 -8.20
C LEU A 82 3.06 0.30 -8.69
N ASP A 83 2.87 0.23 -10.00
CA ASP A 83 1.75 -0.45 -10.67
C ASP A 83 2.04 -1.93 -10.98
N GLY A 84 3.29 -2.37 -10.78
CA GLY A 84 3.74 -3.73 -11.09
C GLY A 84 4.10 -3.99 -12.55
N THR A 85 4.06 -2.99 -13.44
CA THR A 85 4.41 -3.17 -14.87
C THR A 85 5.91 -3.31 -15.11
N GLY A 86 6.74 -2.83 -14.18
CA GLY A 86 8.19 -2.94 -14.24
C GLY A 86 8.71 -4.38 -14.27
N ASN A 87 9.93 -4.55 -14.81
CA ASN A 87 10.57 -5.87 -15.02
C ASN A 87 9.68 -6.85 -15.81
N THR A 88 9.03 -6.35 -16.88
CA THR A 88 8.13 -7.15 -17.72
C THR A 88 6.97 -7.77 -16.92
N GLY A 89 6.35 -6.98 -16.04
CA GLY A 89 5.21 -7.44 -15.23
C GLY A 89 5.57 -8.38 -14.07
N LYS A 90 6.85 -8.55 -13.77
CA LYS A 90 7.31 -9.42 -12.65
C LYS A 90 7.33 -8.69 -11.31
N ASN A 91 7.13 -7.38 -11.31
CA ASN A 91 7.10 -6.60 -10.09
C ASN A 91 5.81 -6.84 -9.28
N ILE A 92 5.83 -6.51 -7.99
CA ILE A 92 4.62 -6.48 -7.16
C ILE A 92 3.61 -5.52 -7.77
N THR A 93 2.34 -5.94 -7.76
CA THR A 93 1.21 -5.10 -8.13
C THR A 93 0.87 -4.19 -6.95
N GLY A 94 1.52 -3.04 -6.87
CA GLY A 94 1.43 -2.12 -5.74
C GLY A 94 0.23 -1.16 -5.78
N LEU A 95 0.33 -0.11 -4.96
CA LEU A 95 -0.72 0.87 -4.73
C LEU A 95 -1.13 1.65 -5.98
N ALA A 96 -0.22 1.94 -6.91
CA ALA A 96 -0.60 2.63 -8.15
C ALA A 96 -1.56 1.79 -9.02
N ALA A 97 -1.54 0.45 -8.91
CA ALA A 97 -2.51 -0.43 -9.57
C ALA A 97 -3.75 -0.71 -8.72
N ALA A 98 -3.58 -0.78 -7.39
CA ALA A 98 -4.67 -1.05 -6.46
C ALA A 98 -5.59 0.17 -6.23
N ILE A 99 -5.01 1.37 -6.21
CA ILE A 99 -5.68 2.65 -5.90
C ILE A 99 -5.17 3.74 -6.88
N PRO A 100 -5.39 3.59 -8.20
CA PRO A 100 -4.97 4.57 -9.19
C PRO A 100 -5.77 5.88 -9.08
N LEU A 101 -5.14 6.99 -9.50
CA LEU A 101 -5.83 8.27 -9.70
C LEU A 101 -6.84 8.19 -10.86
N ALA A 102 -6.47 7.51 -11.95
CA ALA A 102 -7.34 7.16 -13.07
C ALA A 102 -8.20 5.93 -12.72
N ASN A 103 -9.13 6.08 -11.78
CA ASN A 103 -9.91 4.98 -11.19
C ASN A 103 -10.94 4.33 -12.13
N ASN A 104 -11.19 4.90 -13.31
CA ASN A 104 -12.18 4.45 -14.29
C ASN A 104 -11.57 3.64 -15.46
N LEU A 105 -10.26 3.37 -15.42
CA LEU A 105 -9.53 2.62 -16.45
C LEU A 105 -8.79 1.43 -15.84
N GLY A 106 -8.45 0.45 -16.70
CA GLY A 106 -7.61 -0.68 -16.33
C GLY A 106 -8.33 -1.79 -15.56
N THR A 107 -7.53 -2.78 -15.17
CA THR A 107 -7.97 -4.01 -14.50
C THR A 107 -7.10 -4.21 -13.27
N TYR A 108 -7.72 -4.58 -12.15
CA TYR A 108 -7.02 -4.98 -10.94
C TYR A 108 -7.69 -6.22 -10.38
N GLY A 109 -6.93 -7.22 -9.95
CA GLY A 109 -7.53 -8.46 -9.46
C GLY A 109 -8.33 -9.23 -10.53
N SER A 110 -7.99 -9.09 -11.81
CA SER A 110 -8.75 -9.61 -12.97
C SER A 110 -10.17 -9.03 -13.14
N ILE A 111 -10.51 -7.94 -12.43
CA ILE A 111 -11.79 -7.22 -12.57
C ILE A 111 -11.54 -5.86 -13.24
N SER A 112 -12.27 -5.60 -14.33
CA SER A 112 -12.19 -4.34 -15.06
C SER A 112 -12.92 -3.22 -14.33
N ARG A 113 -12.22 -2.10 -14.10
CA ARG A 113 -12.79 -0.89 -13.49
C ARG A 113 -13.72 -0.15 -14.45
N VAL A 114 -13.61 -0.39 -15.75
CA VAL A 114 -14.47 0.24 -16.76
C VAL A 114 -15.91 -0.28 -16.61
N THR A 115 -16.07 -1.60 -16.52
CA THR A 115 -17.38 -2.25 -16.43
C THR A 115 -17.90 -2.35 -14.99
N SER A 116 -17.01 -2.53 -14.01
CA SER A 116 -17.39 -2.76 -12.61
C SER A 116 -17.14 -1.50 -11.79
N THR A 117 -18.16 -0.64 -11.68
CA THR A 117 -18.07 0.63 -10.93
C THR A 117 -17.79 0.42 -9.44
N PHE A 118 -18.29 -0.67 -8.84
CA PHE A 118 -18.00 -1.07 -7.46
C PHE A 118 -16.50 -1.39 -7.24
N TRP A 119 -15.76 -1.70 -8.30
CA TRP A 119 -14.34 -2.02 -8.22
C TRP A 119 -13.42 -0.80 -8.28
N ARG A 120 -14.00 0.40 -8.38
CA ARG A 120 -13.26 1.66 -8.42
C ARG A 120 -12.93 2.09 -7.00
N ASN A 121 -11.69 2.53 -6.78
CA ASN A 121 -11.32 3.25 -5.57
C ASN A 121 -11.86 4.67 -5.60
N GLN A 122 -11.88 5.33 -4.43
CA GLN A 122 -12.11 6.76 -4.38
C GLN A 122 -10.86 7.51 -4.87
N LYS A 123 -11.06 8.61 -5.57
CA LYS A 123 -9.98 9.50 -6.02
C LYS A 123 -10.39 10.95 -5.78
N TYR A 124 -9.43 11.78 -5.39
CA TYR A 124 -9.63 13.22 -5.31
C TYR A 124 -8.37 13.94 -5.79
N GLN A 125 -8.51 14.71 -6.85
CA GLN A 125 -7.46 15.55 -7.39
C GLN A 125 -7.81 17.00 -7.13
N ALA A 126 -7.08 17.69 -6.26
CA ALA A 126 -7.43 19.03 -5.81
C ALA A 126 -7.59 20.03 -6.96
N SER A 127 -6.66 20.01 -7.92
CA SER A 127 -6.69 20.89 -9.10
C SER A 127 -7.90 20.69 -10.02
N VAL A 128 -8.56 19.52 -9.97
CA VAL A 128 -9.67 19.15 -10.86
C VAL A 128 -10.98 19.08 -10.07
N ASP A 129 -11.04 18.22 -9.07
CA ASP A 129 -12.24 17.95 -8.26
C ASP A 129 -12.48 19.05 -7.21
N GLY A 130 -11.42 19.69 -6.74
CA GLY A 130 -11.47 20.83 -5.81
C GLY A 130 -11.43 22.20 -6.50
N GLY A 131 -11.28 22.23 -7.83
CA GLY A 131 -11.13 23.44 -8.64
C GLY A 131 -9.79 24.16 -8.53
N ALA A 132 -8.98 23.88 -7.50
CA ALA A 132 -7.66 24.44 -7.29
C ALA A 132 -6.81 23.57 -6.35
N ILE A 133 -5.49 23.64 -6.52
CA ILE A 133 -4.54 23.01 -5.59
C ILE A 133 -4.75 23.54 -4.16
N ALA A 134 -4.54 22.70 -3.15
CA ALA A 134 -4.49 23.15 -1.77
C ALA A 134 -3.20 23.95 -1.54
N ALA A 135 -3.31 25.28 -1.52
CA ALA A 135 -2.21 26.19 -1.23
C ALA A 135 -1.96 26.38 0.27
N THR A 136 -2.92 26.00 1.12
CA THR A 136 -2.84 26.15 2.59
C THR A 136 -3.27 24.87 3.31
N GLY A 137 -2.79 24.68 4.55
CA GLY A 137 -3.17 23.53 5.36
C GLY A 137 -4.67 23.46 5.66
N THR A 138 -5.33 24.61 5.85
CA THR A 138 -6.78 24.67 6.02
C THR A 138 -7.53 24.22 4.76
N ALA A 139 -7.06 24.62 3.57
CA ALA A 139 -7.63 24.16 2.31
C ALA A 139 -7.49 22.64 2.15
N LEU A 140 -6.32 22.09 2.49
CA LEU A 140 -6.08 20.64 2.46
C LEU A 140 -7.06 19.89 3.39
N ILE A 141 -7.20 20.35 4.64
CA ILE A 141 -8.09 19.74 5.63
C ILE A 141 -9.55 19.77 5.16
N ASN A 142 -10.00 20.89 4.56
CA ASN A 142 -11.36 21.00 4.01
C ASN A 142 -11.58 20.02 2.85
N GLN A 143 -10.61 19.87 1.95
CA GLN A 143 -10.69 18.91 0.86
C GLN A 143 -10.70 17.46 1.37
N TRP A 144 -9.88 17.15 2.38
CA TRP A 144 -9.85 15.83 3.03
C TRP A 144 -11.16 15.50 3.75
N ASN A 145 -11.82 16.48 4.38
CA ASN A 145 -13.13 16.29 5.00
C ASN A 145 -14.15 15.79 3.98
N THR A 146 -14.19 16.39 2.79
CA THR A 146 -15.09 15.93 1.70
C THR A 146 -14.66 14.58 1.16
N PHE A 147 -13.35 14.36 0.99
CA PHE A 147 -12.84 13.13 0.39
C PHE A 147 -13.12 11.89 1.26
N VAL A 148 -12.93 11.99 2.58
CA VAL A 148 -13.14 10.86 3.49
C VAL A 148 -14.59 10.38 3.51
N LEU A 149 -15.56 11.27 3.33
CA LEU A 149 -16.98 10.89 3.26
C LEU A 149 -17.28 9.92 2.11
N GLY A 150 -16.56 10.03 0.98
CA GLY A 150 -16.71 9.11 -0.15
C GLY A 150 -16.18 7.69 0.13
N MET A 151 -15.33 7.53 1.15
CA MET A 151 -14.75 6.25 1.56
C MET A 151 -15.51 5.61 2.73
N THR A 152 -16.44 6.34 3.35
CA THR A 152 -17.21 5.85 4.49
C THR A 152 -18.53 5.23 4.08
N ARG A 153 -18.76 3.98 4.48
CA ARG A 153 -20.07 3.32 4.34
C ARG A 153 -20.37 2.55 5.61
N GLY A 154 -21.40 2.95 6.35
CA GLY A 154 -21.69 2.38 7.66
C GLY A 154 -20.51 2.55 8.61
N THR A 155 -19.92 1.44 9.07
CA THR A 155 -18.77 1.44 9.97
C THR A 155 -17.42 1.51 9.27
N ASP A 156 -17.38 1.30 7.95
CA ASP A 156 -16.15 1.27 7.17
C ASP A 156 -15.55 2.67 7.03
N ARG A 157 -14.25 2.79 7.31
CA ARG A 157 -13.47 4.03 7.15
C ARG A 157 -11.99 3.70 6.90
N PRO A 158 -11.21 4.59 6.27
CA PRO A 158 -9.76 4.41 6.18
C PRO A 158 -9.12 4.29 7.57
N LYS A 159 -8.11 3.43 7.70
CA LYS A 159 -7.42 3.15 8.97
C LYS A 159 -6.03 3.77 9.07
N ILE A 160 -5.44 4.14 7.94
CA ILE A 160 -4.14 4.79 7.89
C ILE A 160 -4.08 5.70 6.65
N ILE A 161 -3.42 6.84 6.80
CA ILE A 161 -3.13 7.76 5.69
C ILE A 161 -1.61 7.78 5.52
N LEU A 162 -1.12 7.43 4.33
CA LEU A 162 0.28 7.60 3.95
C LEU A 162 0.38 8.88 3.15
N ALA A 163 1.20 9.83 3.56
CA ALA A 163 1.31 11.13 2.90
C ALA A 163 2.74 11.41 2.43
N SER A 164 2.85 11.99 1.23
CA SER A 164 4.12 12.47 0.70
C SER A 164 4.65 13.65 1.52
N PRO A 165 5.95 14.00 1.41
CA PRO A 165 6.54 15.09 2.19
C PRO A 165 5.83 16.43 2.02
N ALA A 166 5.42 16.77 0.80
CA ALA A 166 4.75 18.04 0.53
C ALA A 166 3.35 18.09 1.16
N VAL A 167 2.56 17.03 0.99
CA VAL A 167 1.20 16.94 1.55
C VAL A 167 1.24 16.85 3.07
N TYR A 168 2.20 16.10 3.62
CA TYR A 168 2.37 15.95 5.06
C TYR A 168 2.78 17.27 5.74
N SER A 169 3.72 18.01 5.14
CA SER A 169 4.10 19.34 5.65
C SER A 169 2.91 20.31 5.61
N LEU A 170 2.11 20.28 4.54
CA LEU A 170 0.91 21.10 4.42
C LEU A 170 -0.13 20.73 5.47
N PHE A 171 -0.33 19.43 5.72
CA PHE A 171 -1.20 18.93 6.79
C PHE A 171 -0.77 19.42 8.18
N GLN A 172 0.52 19.31 8.50
CA GLN A 172 1.06 19.82 9.77
C GLN A 172 0.83 21.33 9.94
N SER A 173 1.04 22.11 8.87
CA SER A 173 0.76 23.56 8.92
C SER A 173 -0.71 23.86 9.22
N GLY A 174 -1.64 23.04 8.72
CA GLY A 174 -3.07 23.18 8.98
C GLY A 174 -3.42 22.88 10.44
N LEU A 175 -2.84 21.82 11.00
CA LEU A 175 -3.03 21.46 12.41
C LEU A 175 -2.55 22.57 13.36
N GLN A 176 -1.40 23.18 13.09
CA GLN A 176 -0.89 24.28 13.90
C GLN A 176 -1.84 25.50 13.90
N VAL A 177 -2.43 25.83 12.76
CA VAL A 177 -3.42 26.92 12.67
C VAL A 177 -4.66 26.60 13.48
N MET A 178 -5.18 25.37 13.39
CA MET A 178 -6.36 24.95 14.17
C MET A 178 -6.09 24.90 15.67
N GLN A 179 -4.90 24.43 16.09
CA GLN A 179 -4.48 24.43 17.49
C GLN A 179 -4.33 25.84 18.09
N ARG A 180 -4.00 26.86 17.28
CA ARG A 180 -4.03 28.26 17.74
C ARG A 180 -5.46 28.78 18.00
N VAL A 181 -6.46 28.19 17.35
CA VAL A 181 -7.88 28.59 17.48
C VAL A 181 -8.56 27.85 18.63
N SER A 182 -8.15 26.62 18.94
CA SER A 182 -8.60 25.85 20.10
C SER A 182 -7.64 26.06 21.29
N ASP A 183 -8.03 26.90 22.26
CA ASP A 183 -7.31 27.25 23.49
C ASP A 183 -6.01 26.50 23.86
N SER A 184 -4.99 27.27 24.24
CA SER A 184 -3.58 26.95 24.48
C SER A 184 -3.25 25.94 25.60
N SER A 185 -4.22 25.16 26.09
CA SER A 185 -4.03 24.16 27.15
C SER A 185 -3.51 22.80 26.67
N MET A 186 -3.38 22.58 25.35
CA MET A 186 -2.82 21.35 24.76
C MET A 186 -1.41 21.53 24.18
N ALA A 187 -0.64 22.51 24.69
CA ALA A 187 0.68 22.87 24.16
C ALA A 187 1.84 21.90 24.53
N ASP A 188 1.59 20.85 25.32
CA ASP A 188 2.65 20.05 25.96
C ASP A 188 2.88 18.64 25.38
N ALA A 189 2.23 18.28 24.27
CA ALA A 189 2.46 17.00 23.59
C ALA A 189 3.22 17.21 22.28
N GLY A 190 4.55 17.24 22.34
CA GLY A 190 5.41 17.23 21.16
C GLY A 190 5.01 16.11 20.19
N PHE A 191 4.35 16.45 19.08
CA PHE A 191 4.06 15.64 17.89
C PHE A 191 3.88 14.11 18.11
N VAL A 192 3.08 13.67 19.10
CA VAL A 192 3.05 12.24 19.44
C VAL A 192 2.28 11.39 18.41
N THR A 193 1.28 11.91 17.71
CA THR A 193 0.75 11.31 16.47
C THR A 193 -0.07 12.34 15.72
N THR A 194 0.32 12.68 14.49
CA THR A 194 -0.50 13.49 13.58
C THR A 194 -1.68 12.63 13.12
N GLN A 195 -2.89 12.94 13.60
CA GLN A 195 -4.11 12.21 13.25
C GLN A 195 -5.10 13.13 12.54
N PHE A 196 -5.83 12.58 11.58
CA PHE A 196 -6.94 13.23 10.90
C PHE A 196 -8.23 12.46 11.20
N GLN A 197 -9.17 13.04 11.94
CA GLN A 197 -10.43 12.38 12.32
C GLN A 197 -10.25 10.98 12.97
N ASN A 198 -9.28 10.85 13.89
CA ASN A 198 -8.84 9.57 14.52
C ASN A 198 -8.15 8.57 13.57
N ILE A 199 -7.79 9.00 12.35
CA ILE A 199 -7.01 8.19 11.40
C ILE A 199 -5.54 8.63 11.51
N PRO A 200 -4.60 7.74 11.82
CA PRO A 200 -3.17 8.08 11.85
C PRO A 200 -2.67 8.50 10.47
N VAL A 201 -1.98 9.65 10.42
CA VAL A 201 -1.30 10.15 9.24
C VAL A 201 0.19 9.87 9.39
N VAL A 202 0.72 9.01 8.53
CA VAL A 202 2.12 8.61 8.52
C VAL A 202 2.81 9.28 7.34
N PHE A 203 3.94 9.89 7.65
CA PHE A 203 4.86 10.41 6.65
C PHE A 203 5.55 9.25 5.94
N ASP A 204 5.56 9.29 4.61
CA ASP A 204 6.47 8.49 3.81
C ASP A 204 7.28 9.36 2.85
N THR A 205 8.39 8.82 2.39
CA THR A 205 9.37 9.55 1.59
C THR A 205 9.11 9.37 0.10
N ASN A 206 9.51 10.37 -0.71
CA ASN A 206 9.52 10.22 -2.16
C ASN A 206 10.45 9.08 -2.62
N ALA A 207 11.49 8.75 -1.83
CA ALA A 207 12.37 7.63 -2.10
C ALA A 207 11.65 6.28 -2.01
N ALA A 208 10.59 6.18 -1.21
CA ALA A 208 9.70 5.03 -1.17
C ALA A 208 8.77 4.96 -2.39
N GLY A 209 8.59 6.05 -3.15
CA GLY A 209 7.81 6.04 -4.39
C GLY A 209 6.35 6.47 -4.26
N ILE A 210 5.95 7.05 -3.12
CA ILE A 210 4.57 7.52 -2.83
C ILE A 210 4.03 8.57 -3.81
N GLY A 211 4.91 9.26 -4.55
CA GLY A 211 4.55 10.37 -5.44
C GLY A 211 4.65 11.72 -4.73
N ALA A 212 5.02 12.78 -5.47
CA ALA A 212 5.45 14.04 -4.86
C ALA A 212 4.34 14.80 -4.11
N GLN A 213 3.09 14.70 -4.57
CA GLN A 213 1.94 15.50 -4.10
C GLN A 213 0.74 14.59 -3.74
N SER A 214 1.03 13.39 -3.25
CA SER A 214 0.03 12.33 -3.10
C SER A 214 -0.17 11.92 -1.64
N ALA A 215 -1.39 11.49 -1.31
CA ALA A 215 -1.68 10.80 -0.06
C ALA A 215 -2.61 9.61 -0.31
N TYR A 216 -2.28 8.45 0.27
CA TYR A 216 -3.07 7.22 0.18
C TYR A 216 -3.86 7.01 1.46
N PHE A 217 -5.18 6.91 1.33
CA PHE A 217 -6.11 6.58 2.39
C PHE A 217 -6.41 5.09 2.29
N LEU A 218 -5.92 4.32 3.24
CA LEU A 218 -5.92 2.86 3.15
C LEU A 218 -6.82 2.26 4.21
N ASN A 219 -7.72 1.37 3.79
CA ASN A 219 -8.45 0.49 4.69
C ASN A 219 -7.78 -0.90 4.73
N THR A 220 -7.09 -1.17 5.84
CA THR A 220 -6.32 -2.41 6.07
C THR A 220 -7.19 -3.64 6.38
N ASP A 221 -8.51 -3.47 6.54
CA ASP A 221 -9.43 -4.60 6.62
C ASP A 221 -9.59 -5.26 5.25
N TYR A 222 -9.68 -4.45 4.20
CA TYR A 222 -9.87 -4.90 2.83
C TYR A 222 -8.56 -5.11 2.08
N MET A 223 -7.44 -4.57 2.56
CA MET A 223 -6.13 -4.70 1.94
C MET A 223 -5.24 -5.66 2.73
N LYS A 224 -4.68 -6.67 2.06
CA LYS A 224 -3.81 -7.67 2.69
C LYS A 224 -2.51 -7.84 1.91
N TRP A 225 -1.40 -7.73 2.62
CA TRP A 225 -0.09 -8.14 2.16
C TRP A 225 0.04 -9.66 2.30
N ARG A 226 0.09 -10.38 1.18
CA ARG A 226 0.12 -11.84 1.16
C ARG A 226 1.51 -12.31 0.77
N THR A 227 2.29 -12.73 1.76
CA THR A 227 3.58 -13.39 1.56
C THR A 227 3.42 -14.90 1.62
N HIS A 228 4.22 -15.61 0.83
CA HIS A 228 4.28 -17.06 0.91
C HIS A 228 5.16 -17.47 2.09
N LYS A 229 4.64 -18.35 2.97
CA LYS A 229 5.33 -18.77 4.20
C LYS A 229 6.75 -19.32 3.96
N ASP A 230 6.94 -20.07 2.87
CA ASP A 230 8.22 -20.74 2.56
C ASP A 230 9.17 -19.86 1.72
N ARG A 231 8.78 -18.60 1.45
CA ARG A 231 9.52 -17.64 0.63
C ARG A 231 9.31 -16.23 1.20
N ASN A 232 9.43 -16.05 2.51
CA ASN A 232 9.34 -14.73 3.13
C ASN A 232 10.68 -14.35 3.75
N MET A 233 11.59 -13.79 2.94
CA MET A 233 12.96 -13.47 3.35
C MET A 233 13.71 -14.69 3.91
N ILE A 234 13.58 -15.82 3.19
CA ILE A 234 14.28 -17.06 3.53
C ILE A 234 15.47 -17.21 2.59
N ALA A 235 16.64 -17.56 3.12
CA ALA A 235 17.79 -17.92 2.30
C ALA A 235 17.61 -19.33 1.72
N LEU A 236 17.81 -19.47 0.42
CA LEU A 236 17.86 -20.78 -0.23
C LEU A 236 19.19 -21.49 0.04
N ASP A 237 19.20 -22.81 -0.15
CA ASP A 237 20.38 -23.65 -0.02
C ASP A 237 21.56 -23.14 -0.85
N ASP A 238 22.76 -23.42 -0.34
CA ASP A 238 24.02 -22.94 -0.89
C ASP A 238 24.26 -23.56 -2.26
N LYS A 239 24.50 -22.69 -3.25
CA LYS A 239 24.89 -23.13 -4.58
C LYS A 239 26.34 -22.75 -4.84
N ASN A 240 27.17 -23.76 -5.05
CA ASN A 240 28.54 -23.56 -5.50
C ASN A 240 28.55 -23.30 -7.00
N ALA A 241 29.32 -22.30 -7.43
CA ALA A 241 29.50 -22.04 -8.86
C ALA A 241 30.30 -23.19 -9.50
N VAL A 242 29.82 -23.70 -10.63
CA VAL A 242 30.45 -24.85 -11.30
C VAL A 242 31.77 -24.46 -11.97
N ASN A 243 31.95 -23.19 -12.31
CA ASN A 243 33.08 -22.66 -13.08
C ASN A 243 33.94 -21.64 -12.31
N GLN A 244 33.66 -21.39 -11.03
CA GLN A 244 34.38 -20.43 -10.20
C GLN A 244 34.43 -20.91 -8.75
N ASP A 245 35.50 -20.57 -8.04
CA ASP A 245 35.63 -20.79 -6.60
C ASP A 245 34.77 -19.75 -5.84
N SER A 246 33.44 -19.94 -5.88
CA SER A 246 32.48 -19.11 -5.16
C SER A 246 31.23 -19.88 -4.73
N THR A 247 30.68 -19.48 -3.58
CA THR A 247 29.40 -19.96 -3.05
C THR A 247 28.38 -18.83 -3.10
N VAL A 248 27.17 -19.14 -3.53
CA VAL A 248 26.05 -18.21 -3.63
C VAL A 248 24.93 -18.62 -2.68
N LYS A 249 24.57 -17.72 -1.76
CA LYS A 249 23.36 -17.79 -0.94
C LYS A 249 22.35 -16.78 -1.47
N THR A 250 21.16 -17.23 -1.83
CA THR A 250 20.14 -16.32 -2.39
C THR A 250 19.01 -16.13 -1.40
N LEU A 251 18.81 -14.89 -0.95
CA LEU A 251 17.63 -14.49 -0.18
C LEU A 251 16.44 -14.37 -1.13
N VAL A 252 15.30 -14.98 -0.79
CA VAL A 252 14.10 -14.95 -1.64
C VAL A 252 12.86 -14.46 -0.92
N TRP A 253 12.01 -13.76 -1.67
CA TRP A 253 10.68 -13.34 -1.27
C TRP A 253 9.65 -13.66 -2.35
N ALA A 254 8.46 -14.12 -1.98
CA ALA A 254 7.33 -14.31 -2.89
C ALA A 254 6.02 -13.85 -2.25
N GLY A 255 5.21 -13.12 -3.03
CA GLY A 255 3.93 -12.60 -2.57
C GLY A 255 3.34 -11.55 -3.50
N ASN A 256 2.22 -10.97 -3.08
CA ASN A 256 1.66 -9.78 -3.71
C ASN A 256 0.72 -9.02 -2.75
N LEU A 257 0.40 -7.77 -3.09
CA LEU A 257 -0.65 -7.00 -2.47
C LEU A 257 -2.01 -7.46 -3.03
N THR A 258 -2.95 -7.73 -2.14
CA THR A 258 -4.31 -8.15 -2.50
C THR A 258 -5.33 -7.21 -1.88
N MET A 259 -6.44 -6.98 -2.58
CA MET A 259 -7.50 -6.12 -2.08
C MET A 259 -8.87 -6.74 -2.30
N SER A 260 -9.77 -6.47 -1.37
CA SER A 260 -11.13 -6.98 -1.39
C SER A 260 -12.20 -5.89 -1.37
N GLY A 261 -11.81 -4.63 -1.40
CA GLY A 261 -12.72 -3.50 -1.33
C GLY A 261 -12.02 -2.20 -1.68
N PRO A 262 -11.59 -2.01 -2.95
CA PRO A 262 -10.92 -0.78 -3.37
C PRO A 262 -11.77 0.47 -3.12
N GLN A 263 -13.10 0.35 -3.17
CA GLN A 263 -14.06 1.41 -2.89
C GLN A 263 -13.96 2.05 -1.49
N PHE A 264 -13.36 1.37 -0.51
CA PHE A 264 -13.16 1.88 0.87
C PHE A 264 -11.78 2.49 1.12
N SER A 265 -11.00 2.61 0.05
CA SER A 265 -9.69 3.25 0.07
C SER A 265 -9.64 4.29 -1.05
N GLY A 266 -8.67 5.19 -0.97
CA GLY A 266 -8.58 6.25 -1.95
C GLY A 266 -7.21 6.89 -2.06
N ILE A 267 -7.03 7.60 -3.16
CA ILE A 267 -5.85 8.40 -3.44
C ILE A 267 -6.23 9.87 -3.56
N TYR A 268 -5.53 10.71 -2.80
CA TYR A 268 -5.56 12.15 -2.91
C TYR A 268 -4.33 12.62 -3.70
N SER A 269 -4.52 13.52 -4.66
CA SER A 269 -3.46 14.24 -5.36
C SER A 269 -3.69 15.73 -5.24
N ASN A 270 -2.67 16.48 -4.81
CA ASN A 270 -2.77 17.94 -4.74
C ASN A 270 -2.63 18.61 -6.11
N THR A 271 -2.09 17.90 -7.10
CA THR A 271 -1.86 18.35 -8.48
C THR A 271 -2.75 17.63 -9.45
#